data_AF-A0A8H2QXI0-F1
#
_entry.id   AF-A0A8H2QXI0-F1
#
_cell.length_a   1.000
_cell.length_b   1.000
_cell.length_c   1.000
_cell.angle_alpha   90.00
_cell.angle_beta   90.00
_cell.angle_gamma   90.00
#
_symmetry.space_group_name_H-M   'P 1'
#
loop_
_entity.id
_entity.type
_entity.pdbx_description
1 polymer ?
#
loop_
_entity_poly.entity_id
_entity_poly.type
_entity_poly.pdbx_seq_one_letter_code
_entity_poly.pdbx_strand_id
1 'polypeptide(L)'
;MKKQLKKFYGLLAMTLVFILALSPLVQGADYADIQGHWAQGYLLKGLEKGWIKGYEGGTLKPDQDISRAEFIALVQRILSLDSFNLSKTTSYQDLDNQAWAKDAIDQAYAAGLLSFTFPGANLNPGQAIQRQEAASLLHQALAIKALVDKGEKLDQASLNELTTILASQGKSKTDPTILSFRDRDKITPRFIFSIDNLTGSKVISGQGDNSFNPQGPLSRAQAMTLLVRGLKEEPIQGQKTPVKTPSPNPASLGEIQVVQENGAFYLQDPSTGQKITWTQSQKGLVEKGDQVYLLNPDGSLKADFYSKDGKTYYVDKEKGRVRGWKNINGSLYYFSPANYRMYRKGMFSTGEGVYWFGPDGKLKTGNRPGGIKGRVIYWAGPTSKELENNWLQGPDQDLRFRGQEIANYAAAFEGIPFKWYGFDLSQNGGVYCVGNAYAAHKAFGITIPGPKDANLRLHKGYELTRVQYQAAEKFGGIRYPADFSKAWPGDLIFNYSPNFYLGYNHVGIYMGMNNNRPIYVHATLKDGLMISDTREMNWNIGRRFNKEFIRYNTRQNKGNGQIPDVPTR
;
A
#
# COMPACT_ATOMS: atom_id res chain seq x y z
N MET A 1 6.74 -15.47 -63.80
CA MET A 1 6.79 -15.82 -62.36
C MET A 1 7.32 -14.70 -61.44
N LYS A 2 8.48 -14.07 -61.69
CA LYS A 2 9.09 -13.10 -60.75
C LYS A 2 8.25 -11.83 -60.44
N LYS A 3 7.40 -11.35 -61.36
CA LYS A 3 6.50 -10.20 -61.13
C LYS A 3 5.26 -10.54 -60.29
N GLN A 4 4.75 -11.77 -60.39
CA GLN A 4 3.61 -12.26 -59.59
C GLN A 4 4.04 -12.53 -58.14
N LEU A 5 5.25 -13.05 -57.94
CA LEU A 5 5.82 -13.31 -56.61
C LEU A 5 6.03 -12.01 -55.79
N LYS A 6 6.50 -10.92 -56.41
CA LYS A 6 6.68 -9.62 -55.72
C LYS A 6 5.35 -8.98 -55.29
N LYS A 7 4.26 -9.17 -56.05
CA LYS A 7 2.92 -8.71 -55.65
C LYS A 7 2.36 -9.55 -54.51
N PHE A 8 2.65 -10.86 -54.48
CA PHE A 8 2.22 -11.76 -53.43
C PHE A 8 2.90 -11.45 -52.07
N TYR A 9 4.22 -11.20 -52.07
CA TYR A 9 4.92 -10.76 -50.85
C TYR A 9 4.55 -9.34 -50.41
N GLY A 10 4.22 -8.44 -51.35
CA GLY A 10 3.70 -7.12 -51.01
C GLY A 10 2.33 -7.17 -50.32
N LEU A 11 1.45 -8.08 -50.75
CA LEU A 11 0.13 -8.28 -50.14
C LEU A 11 0.21 -9.04 -48.80
N LEU A 12 1.14 -10.00 -48.68
CA LEU A 12 1.41 -10.71 -47.42
C LEU A 12 2.07 -9.79 -46.37
N ALA A 13 2.97 -8.89 -46.80
CA ALA A 13 3.57 -7.90 -45.91
C ALA A 13 2.56 -6.81 -45.49
N MET A 14 1.67 -6.38 -46.39
CA MET A 14 0.60 -5.43 -46.02
C MET A 14 -0.44 -6.05 -45.08
N THR A 15 -0.78 -7.33 -45.22
CA THR A 15 -1.70 -8.03 -44.31
C THR A 15 -1.05 -8.35 -42.95
N LEU A 16 0.24 -8.67 -42.91
CA LEU A 16 0.98 -8.84 -41.65
C LEU A 16 1.14 -7.51 -40.88
N VAL A 17 1.31 -6.38 -41.59
CA VAL A 17 1.34 -5.04 -41.00
C VAL A 17 -0.06 -4.57 -40.55
N PHE A 18 -1.13 -5.01 -41.22
CA PHE A 18 -2.51 -4.72 -40.78
C PHE A 18 -2.94 -5.57 -39.57
N ILE A 19 -2.46 -6.81 -39.45
CA ILE A 19 -2.74 -7.69 -38.28
C ILE A 19 -1.91 -7.25 -37.05
N LEU A 20 -0.74 -6.62 -37.23
CA LEU A 20 0.04 -6.01 -36.14
C LEU A 20 -0.46 -4.60 -35.72
N ALA A 21 -1.37 -3.99 -36.48
CA ALA A 21 -1.92 -2.65 -36.21
C ALA A 21 -3.34 -2.66 -35.60
N LEU A 22 -3.92 -3.84 -35.37
CA LEU A 22 -5.26 -4.02 -34.79
C LEU A 22 -5.23 -4.76 -33.45
N SER A 23 -4.15 -4.64 -32.69
CA SER A 23 -4.29 -4.71 -31.24
C SER A 23 -5.15 -3.51 -30.85
N PRO A 24 -6.34 -3.66 -30.23
CA PRO A 24 -6.94 -2.52 -29.58
C PRO A 24 -5.88 -1.98 -28.63
N LEU A 25 -5.42 -0.74 -28.88
CA LEU A 25 -4.77 0.05 -27.85
C LEU A 25 -5.80 0.06 -26.73
N VAL A 26 -5.64 -0.84 -25.75
CA VAL A 26 -6.27 -0.70 -24.45
C VAL A 26 -5.69 0.60 -23.94
N GLN A 27 -6.43 1.67 -24.21
CA GLN A 27 -6.23 2.98 -23.65
C GLN A 27 -6.40 2.73 -22.15
N GLY A 28 -5.28 2.43 -21.49
CA GLY A 28 -5.26 2.08 -20.09
C GLY A 28 -5.88 3.25 -19.35
N ALA A 29 -7.12 3.07 -18.88
CA ALA A 29 -7.72 4.05 -18.00
C ALA A 29 -6.74 4.26 -16.85
N ASP A 30 -6.31 5.50 -16.67
CA ASP A 30 -5.40 5.86 -15.60
C ASP A 30 -6.24 5.94 -14.31
N TYR A 31 -6.22 4.85 -13.56
CA TYR A 31 -6.99 4.71 -12.32
C TYR A 31 -6.22 5.39 -11.18
N ALA A 32 -6.54 6.66 -10.93
CA ALA A 32 -5.84 7.50 -9.95
C ALA A 32 -5.78 6.89 -8.53
N ASP A 33 -6.79 6.11 -8.15
CA ASP A 33 -6.93 5.51 -6.83
C ASP A 33 -6.06 4.27 -6.60
N ILE A 34 -5.42 3.74 -7.66
CA ILE A 34 -4.44 2.65 -7.53
C ILE A 34 -3.00 3.10 -7.73
N GLN A 35 -2.76 4.38 -8.06
CA GLN A 35 -1.40 4.89 -8.20
C GLN A 35 -0.66 4.81 -6.86
N GLY A 36 0.46 4.08 -6.83
CA GLY A 36 1.23 3.85 -5.60
C GLY A 36 0.55 2.90 -4.60
N HIS A 37 -0.59 2.32 -4.97
CA HIS A 37 -1.27 1.31 -4.15
C HIS A 37 -0.51 -0.03 -4.24
N TRP A 38 -0.36 -0.75 -3.13
CA TRP A 38 0.39 -2.02 -3.08
C TRP A 38 -0.14 -3.08 -4.05
N ALA A 39 -1.43 -3.02 -4.38
CA ALA A 39 -2.10 -3.91 -5.31
C ALA A 39 -2.14 -3.41 -6.77
N GLN A 40 -1.51 -2.28 -7.09
CA GLN A 40 -1.58 -1.64 -8.42
C GLN A 40 -1.31 -2.63 -9.55
N GLY A 41 -0.18 -3.35 -9.49
CA GLY A 41 0.18 -4.32 -10.53
C GLY A 41 -0.82 -5.47 -10.69
N TYR A 42 -1.46 -5.89 -9.59
CA TYR A 42 -2.48 -6.94 -9.61
C TYR A 42 -3.79 -6.43 -10.24
N LEU A 43 -4.21 -5.21 -9.90
CA LEU A 43 -5.41 -4.58 -10.45
C LEU A 43 -5.23 -4.23 -11.92
N LEU A 44 -4.07 -3.73 -12.32
CA LEU A 44 -3.75 -3.52 -13.74
C LEU A 44 -3.74 -4.85 -14.51
N LYS A 45 -3.22 -5.94 -13.93
CA LYS A 45 -3.31 -7.27 -14.56
C LYS A 45 -4.77 -7.70 -14.75
N GLY A 46 -5.62 -7.49 -13.75
CA GLY A 46 -7.05 -7.79 -13.86
C GLY A 46 -7.77 -6.96 -14.93
N LEU A 47 -7.34 -5.72 -15.17
CA LEU A 47 -7.85 -4.87 -16.25
C LEU A 47 -7.36 -5.34 -17.63
N GLU A 48 -6.07 -5.62 -17.76
CA GLU A 48 -5.46 -6.15 -18.98
C GLU A 48 -6.17 -7.43 -19.44
N LYS A 49 -6.52 -8.31 -18.50
CA LYS A 49 -7.20 -9.57 -18.77
C LYS A 49 -8.73 -9.43 -18.90
N GLY A 50 -9.28 -8.23 -18.69
CA GLY A 50 -10.72 -7.96 -18.76
C GLY A 50 -11.55 -8.56 -17.61
N TRP A 51 -10.91 -9.03 -16.53
CA TRP A 51 -11.59 -9.65 -15.39
C TRP A 51 -12.35 -8.62 -14.56
N ILE A 52 -11.75 -7.45 -14.38
CA ILE A 52 -12.37 -6.30 -13.72
C ILE A 52 -12.59 -5.18 -14.72
N LYS A 53 -13.62 -4.39 -14.44
CA LYS A 53 -13.85 -3.10 -15.05
C LYS A 53 -13.71 -2.02 -13.98
N GLY A 54 -13.39 -0.81 -14.42
CA GLY A 54 -13.51 0.40 -13.62
C GLY A 54 -14.93 0.72 -13.24
N TYR A 55 -15.11 1.45 -12.16
CA TYR A 55 -16.38 2.12 -11.88
C TYR A 55 -16.51 3.38 -12.74
N GLU A 56 -17.75 3.86 -12.89
CA GLU A 56 -18.01 5.21 -13.41
C GLU A 56 -17.14 6.23 -12.65
N GLY A 57 -16.45 7.09 -13.39
CA GLY A 57 -15.48 8.04 -12.83
C GLY A 57 -14.03 7.57 -12.77
N GLY A 58 -13.67 6.43 -13.40
CA GLY A 58 -12.26 6.06 -13.60
C GLY A 58 -11.55 5.59 -12.33
N THR A 59 -12.26 4.90 -11.44
CA THR A 59 -11.71 4.34 -10.19
C THR A 59 -11.81 2.82 -10.15
N LEU A 60 -10.96 2.17 -9.36
CA LEU A 60 -10.99 0.73 -9.08
C LEU A 60 -11.35 0.39 -7.64
N LYS A 61 -11.48 1.37 -6.76
CA LYS A 61 -11.82 1.25 -5.33
C LYS A 61 -11.07 0.09 -4.66
N PRO A 62 -9.73 0.11 -4.66
CA PRO A 62 -8.91 -1.04 -4.25
C PRO A 62 -9.16 -1.47 -2.80
N ASP A 63 -9.44 -0.52 -1.91
CA ASP A 63 -9.66 -0.78 -0.49
C ASP A 63 -11.12 -1.02 -0.12
N GLN A 64 -12.05 -0.91 -1.07
CA GLN A 64 -13.46 -1.22 -0.83
C GLN A 64 -13.65 -2.74 -0.75
N ASP A 65 -14.45 -3.19 0.22
CA ASP A 65 -14.88 -4.58 0.32
C ASP A 65 -15.61 -5.02 -0.94
N ILE A 66 -15.23 -6.18 -1.47
CA ILE A 66 -15.87 -6.78 -2.64
C ILE A 66 -17.06 -7.63 -2.19
N SER A 67 -18.20 -7.45 -2.84
CA SER A 67 -19.40 -8.26 -2.59
C SER A 67 -19.26 -9.69 -3.13
N ARG A 68 -20.09 -10.61 -2.63
CA ARG A 68 -20.21 -11.98 -3.15
C ARG A 68 -20.53 -11.97 -4.65
N ALA A 69 -21.49 -11.14 -5.09
CA ALA A 69 -21.84 -11.00 -6.50
C ALA A 69 -20.67 -10.55 -7.37
N GLU A 70 -19.93 -9.53 -6.93
CA GLU A 70 -18.77 -9.02 -7.66
C GLU A 70 -17.67 -10.07 -7.77
N PHE A 71 -17.34 -10.75 -6.67
CA PHE A 71 -16.32 -11.79 -6.69
C PHE A 71 -16.71 -12.96 -7.61
N ILE A 72 -17.98 -13.40 -7.57
CA ILE A 72 -18.51 -14.43 -8.46
C ILE A 72 -18.40 -13.99 -9.92
N ALA A 73 -18.74 -12.74 -10.24
CA ALA A 73 -18.59 -12.20 -11.59
C ALA A 73 -17.11 -12.15 -12.05
N LEU A 74 -16.14 -11.95 -11.14
CA LEU A 74 -14.72 -12.08 -11.49
C LEU A 74 -14.37 -13.51 -11.88
N VAL A 75 -14.78 -14.48 -11.06
CA VAL A 75 -14.51 -15.91 -11.29
C VAL A 75 -15.17 -16.37 -12.59
N GLN A 76 -16.41 -15.96 -12.85
CA GLN A 76 -17.13 -16.25 -14.09
C GLN A 76 -16.34 -15.78 -15.32
N ARG A 77 -15.81 -14.55 -15.33
CA ARG A 77 -15.02 -14.01 -16.45
C ARG A 77 -13.68 -14.71 -16.60
N ILE A 78 -13.00 -15.00 -15.49
CA ILE A 78 -11.72 -15.73 -15.48
C ILE A 78 -11.85 -17.09 -16.17
N LEU A 79 -12.97 -17.78 -15.94
CA LEU A 79 -13.26 -19.07 -16.55
C LEU A 79 -13.95 -18.96 -17.91
N SER A 80 -14.34 -17.75 -18.32
CA SER A 80 -15.11 -17.50 -19.56
C SER A 80 -16.32 -18.42 -19.67
N LEU A 81 -17.10 -18.54 -18.59
CA LEU A 81 -18.22 -19.51 -18.51
C LEU A 81 -19.33 -19.25 -19.54
N ASP A 82 -19.40 -18.03 -20.08
CA ASP A 82 -20.31 -17.64 -21.15
C ASP A 82 -20.00 -18.31 -22.49
N SER A 83 -18.78 -18.80 -22.69
CA SER A 83 -18.42 -19.61 -23.86
C SER A 83 -18.99 -21.04 -23.81
N PHE A 84 -19.53 -21.46 -22.66
CA PHE A 84 -20.15 -22.77 -22.47
C PHE A 84 -21.68 -22.63 -22.47
N ASN A 85 -22.36 -23.57 -23.14
CA ASN A 85 -23.82 -23.64 -23.17
C ASN A 85 -24.37 -24.25 -21.87
N LEU A 86 -24.10 -23.62 -20.72
CA LEU A 86 -24.58 -24.04 -19.40
C LEU A 86 -26.02 -23.56 -19.18
N SER A 87 -26.80 -24.35 -18.42
CA SER A 87 -28.16 -23.95 -18.03
C SER A 87 -28.14 -22.70 -17.17
N LYS A 88 -28.80 -21.62 -17.58
CA LYS A 88 -28.87 -20.36 -16.83
C LYS A 88 -29.98 -20.41 -15.77
N THR A 89 -29.83 -21.29 -14.79
CA THR A 89 -30.84 -21.45 -13.72
C THR A 89 -30.16 -21.76 -12.40
N THR A 90 -30.56 -21.04 -11.35
CA THR A 90 -30.04 -21.16 -9.97
C THR A 90 -31.20 -21.42 -9.03
N SER A 91 -30.90 -22.03 -7.88
CA SER A 91 -31.87 -22.26 -6.80
C SER A 91 -31.97 -21.12 -5.78
N TYR A 92 -31.16 -20.07 -5.91
CA TYR A 92 -31.18 -18.94 -4.96
C TYR A 92 -32.42 -18.07 -5.14
N GLN A 93 -33.04 -17.70 -4.02
CA GLN A 93 -34.30 -16.94 -3.97
C GLN A 93 -34.09 -15.43 -3.78
N ASP A 94 -32.87 -15.00 -3.47
CA ASP A 94 -32.54 -13.62 -3.06
C ASP A 94 -31.73 -12.83 -4.10
N LEU A 95 -31.99 -13.08 -5.39
CA LEU A 95 -31.25 -12.46 -6.51
C LEU A 95 -31.91 -11.18 -7.07
N ASP A 96 -33.13 -10.86 -6.66
CA ASP A 96 -33.95 -9.79 -7.26
C ASP A 96 -33.30 -8.40 -7.21
N ASN A 97 -32.45 -8.15 -6.20
CA ASN A 97 -31.76 -6.86 -6.02
C ASN A 97 -30.40 -6.77 -6.74
N GLN A 98 -30.00 -7.76 -7.55
CA GLN A 98 -28.69 -7.83 -8.21
C GLN A 98 -28.79 -8.29 -9.67
N ALA A 99 -29.76 -7.73 -10.42
CA ALA A 99 -30.02 -8.09 -11.82
C ALA A 99 -28.77 -8.07 -12.72
N TRP A 100 -27.83 -7.16 -12.49
CA TRP A 100 -26.58 -7.05 -13.27
C TRP A 100 -25.63 -8.25 -13.08
N ALA A 101 -25.69 -8.92 -11.93
CA ALA A 101 -24.83 -10.07 -11.61
C ALA A 101 -25.53 -11.41 -11.87
N LYS A 102 -26.83 -11.39 -12.16
CA LYS A 102 -27.66 -12.59 -12.25
C LYS A 102 -27.09 -13.60 -13.24
N ASP A 103 -26.80 -13.19 -14.47
CA ASP A 103 -26.23 -14.08 -15.49
C ASP A 103 -24.92 -14.73 -15.03
N ALA A 104 -24.06 -13.97 -14.36
CA ALA A 104 -22.80 -14.50 -13.84
C ALA A 104 -23.01 -15.50 -12.71
N ILE A 105 -23.98 -15.23 -11.82
CA ILE A 105 -24.37 -16.12 -10.73
C ILE A 105 -25.00 -17.41 -11.26
N ASP A 106 -25.92 -17.31 -12.23
CA ASP A 106 -26.57 -18.44 -12.88
C ASP A 106 -25.53 -19.38 -13.51
N GLN A 107 -24.58 -18.82 -14.28
CA GLN A 107 -23.51 -19.60 -14.91
C GLN A 107 -22.55 -20.22 -13.89
N ALA A 108 -22.15 -19.47 -12.87
CA ALA A 108 -21.29 -19.99 -11.82
C ALA A 108 -21.98 -21.11 -11.01
N TYR A 109 -23.29 -20.97 -10.77
CA TYR A 109 -24.10 -22.02 -10.14
C TYR A 109 -24.14 -23.29 -11.00
N ALA A 110 -24.42 -23.14 -12.30
CA ALA A 110 -24.47 -24.25 -13.24
C ALA A 110 -23.11 -24.94 -13.41
N ALA A 111 -22.01 -24.19 -13.31
CA ALA A 111 -20.65 -24.70 -13.27
C ALA A 111 -20.27 -25.36 -11.93
N GLY A 112 -21.21 -25.49 -10.98
CA GLY A 112 -20.99 -26.13 -9.68
C GLY A 112 -20.15 -25.33 -8.69
N LEU A 113 -19.78 -24.08 -9.01
CA LEU A 113 -18.87 -23.26 -8.17
C LEU A 113 -19.49 -22.82 -6.85
N LEU A 114 -20.82 -22.65 -6.81
CA LEU A 114 -21.48 -21.94 -5.71
C LEU A 114 -22.01 -22.87 -4.63
N SER A 115 -22.57 -24.03 -5.00
CA SER A 115 -23.32 -24.89 -4.07
C SER A 115 -22.50 -25.40 -2.89
N PHE A 116 -21.20 -25.61 -3.08
CA PHE A 116 -20.30 -26.01 -1.99
C PHE A 116 -20.03 -24.86 -1.00
N THR A 117 -19.82 -23.65 -1.51
CA THR A 117 -19.47 -22.46 -0.71
C THR A 117 -20.70 -21.85 -0.05
N PHE A 118 -21.82 -21.77 -0.76
CA PHE A 118 -23.05 -21.13 -0.33
C PHE A 118 -24.21 -22.14 -0.38
N PRO A 119 -24.27 -23.10 0.56
CA PRO A 119 -25.40 -24.03 0.60
C PRO A 119 -26.71 -23.30 0.94
N GLY A 120 -27.82 -23.84 0.44
CA GLY A 120 -29.17 -23.38 0.81
C GLY A 120 -29.80 -22.43 -0.20
N ALA A 121 -30.86 -21.74 0.23
CA ALA A 121 -31.72 -20.96 -0.66
C ALA A 121 -31.28 -19.51 -0.88
N ASN A 122 -30.31 -18.99 -0.11
CA ASN A 122 -29.93 -17.57 -0.14
C ASN A 122 -28.42 -17.38 -0.33
N LEU A 123 -28.03 -16.59 -1.34
CA LEU A 123 -26.64 -16.26 -1.65
C LEU A 123 -26.15 -15.01 -0.89
N ASN A 124 -27.06 -14.11 -0.55
CA ASN A 124 -26.84 -12.75 -0.06
C ASN A 124 -25.84 -11.99 -0.94
N PRO A 125 -26.17 -11.78 -2.23
CA PRO A 125 -25.20 -11.36 -3.26
C PRO A 125 -24.57 -9.99 -3.01
N GLY A 126 -25.24 -9.07 -2.31
CA GLY A 126 -24.70 -7.75 -1.94
C GLY A 126 -23.79 -7.74 -0.70
N GLN A 127 -23.70 -8.85 0.05
CA GLN A 127 -22.85 -8.92 1.24
C GLN A 127 -21.37 -9.02 0.83
N ALA A 128 -20.47 -8.39 1.59
CA ALA A 128 -19.02 -8.57 1.42
C ALA A 128 -18.63 -10.05 1.51
N ILE A 129 -17.80 -10.52 0.58
CA ILE A 129 -17.32 -11.90 0.58
C ILE A 129 -16.31 -12.12 1.72
N GLN A 130 -16.44 -13.23 2.43
CA GLN A 130 -15.48 -13.60 3.46
C GLN A 130 -14.22 -14.22 2.85
N ARG A 131 -13.08 -14.08 3.54
CA ARG A 131 -11.80 -14.64 3.09
C ARG A 131 -11.83 -16.16 2.89
N GLN A 132 -12.53 -16.90 3.76
CA GLN A 132 -12.70 -18.36 3.60
C GLN A 132 -13.58 -18.72 2.39
N GLU A 133 -14.60 -17.92 2.08
CA GLU A 133 -15.50 -18.12 0.95
C GLU A 133 -14.76 -17.88 -0.37
N ALA A 134 -14.00 -16.78 -0.45
CA ALA A 134 -13.16 -16.47 -1.61
C ALA A 134 -12.09 -17.53 -1.87
N ALA A 135 -11.46 -18.07 -0.82
CA ALA A 135 -10.51 -19.18 -0.94
C ALA A 135 -11.17 -20.44 -1.49
N SER A 136 -12.38 -20.77 -1.01
CA SER A 136 -13.16 -21.90 -1.49
C SER A 136 -13.54 -21.73 -2.98
N LEU A 137 -14.01 -20.56 -3.40
CA LEU A 137 -14.35 -20.28 -4.80
C LEU A 137 -13.11 -20.30 -5.71
N LEU A 138 -11.98 -19.72 -5.29
CA LEU A 138 -10.76 -19.76 -6.09
C LEU A 138 -10.28 -21.20 -6.30
N HIS A 139 -10.27 -22.03 -5.25
CA HIS A 139 -9.81 -23.40 -5.40
C HIS A 139 -10.67 -24.20 -6.39
N GLN A 140 -11.99 -24.05 -6.32
CA GLN A 140 -12.92 -24.65 -7.27
C GLN A 140 -12.70 -24.13 -8.69
N ALA A 141 -12.49 -22.81 -8.85
CA ALA A 141 -12.21 -22.20 -10.14
C ALA A 141 -10.91 -22.74 -10.76
N LEU A 142 -9.84 -22.93 -9.97
CA LEU A 142 -8.59 -23.50 -10.46
C LEU A 142 -8.75 -24.95 -10.91
N ALA A 143 -9.58 -25.74 -10.22
CA ALA A 143 -9.89 -27.11 -10.62
C ALA A 143 -10.64 -27.15 -11.96
N ILE A 144 -11.68 -26.30 -12.12
CA ILE A 144 -12.41 -26.16 -13.39
C ILE A 144 -11.48 -25.71 -14.51
N LYS A 145 -10.68 -24.66 -14.27
CA LYS A 145 -9.74 -24.15 -15.25
C LYS A 145 -8.76 -25.23 -15.71
N ALA A 146 -8.27 -26.06 -14.79
CA ALA A 146 -7.35 -27.15 -15.13
C ALA A 146 -7.98 -28.22 -16.04
N LEU A 147 -9.30 -28.43 -16.00
CA LEU A 147 -10.00 -29.30 -16.96
C LEU A 147 -10.16 -28.63 -18.33
N VAL A 148 -10.59 -27.36 -18.33
CA VAL A 148 -10.73 -26.57 -19.56
C VAL A 148 -9.38 -26.50 -20.30
N ASP A 149 -8.28 -26.27 -19.57
CA ASP A 149 -6.93 -26.23 -20.13
C ASP A 149 -6.48 -27.59 -20.72
N LYS A 150 -7.06 -28.71 -20.27
CA LYS A 150 -6.84 -30.05 -20.83
C LYS A 150 -7.73 -30.34 -22.05
N GLY A 151 -8.59 -29.41 -22.45
CA GLY A 151 -9.54 -29.58 -23.55
C GLY A 151 -10.75 -30.44 -23.20
N GLU A 152 -11.01 -30.68 -21.91
CA GLU A 152 -12.19 -31.43 -21.48
C GLU A 152 -13.45 -30.58 -21.65
N LYS A 153 -14.57 -31.23 -22.01
CA LYS A 153 -15.86 -30.54 -22.12
C LYS A 153 -16.40 -30.27 -20.72
N LEU A 154 -16.83 -29.02 -20.49
CA LEU A 154 -17.49 -28.61 -19.26
C LEU A 154 -18.98 -28.98 -19.30
N ASP A 155 -19.29 -30.28 -19.34
CA ASP A 155 -20.65 -30.79 -19.25
C ASP A 155 -21.03 -31.17 -17.80
N GLN A 156 -22.31 -31.50 -17.59
CA GLN A 156 -22.82 -31.82 -16.26
C GLN A 156 -22.15 -33.04 -15.64
N ALA A 157 -21.66 -34.01 -16.43
CA ALA A 157 -20.99 -35.19 -15.92
C ALA A 157 -19.62 -34.82 -15.35
N SER A 158 -18.80 -34.08 -16.11
CA SER A 158 -17.49 -33.56 -15.66
C SER A 158 -17.61 -32.69 -14.41
N LEU A 159 -18.65 -31.85 -14.36
CA LEU A 159 -18.92 -30.97 -13.22
C LEU A 159 -19.37 -31.75 -11.96
N ASN A 160 -20.18 -32.80 -12.14
CA ASN A 160 -20.58 -33.67 -11.05
C ASN A 160 -19.39 -34.49 -10.51
N GLU A 161 -18.51 -34.96 -11.39
CA GLU A 161 -17.29 -35.67 -11.00
C GLU A 161 -16.34 -34.75 -10.22
N LEU A 162 -16.09 -33.52 -10.68
CA LEU A 162 -15.33 -32.51 -9.94
C LEU A 162 -15.92 -32.23 -8.56
N THR A 163 -17.23 -32.01 -8.52
CA THR A 163 -17.96 -31.75 -7.26
C THR A 163 -17.79 -32.92 -6.30
N THR A 164 -17.85 -34.15 -6.82
CA THR A 164 -17.63 -35.37 -6.04
C THR A 164 -16.20 -35.49 -5.55
N ILE A 165 -15.20 -35.21 -6.40
CA ILE A 165 -13.78 -35.25 -6.03
C ILE A 165 -13.50 -34.22 -4.93
N LEU A 166 -13.91 -32.96 -5.12
CA LEU A 166 -13.73 -31.89 -4.14
C LEU A 166 -14.46 -32.19 -2.83
N ALA A 167 -15.67 -32.73 -2.88
CA ALA A 167 -16.42 -33.17 -1.70
C ALA A 167 -15.76 -34.37 -0.99
N SER A 168 -15.23 -35.34 -1.74
CA SER A 168 -14.54 -36.51 -1.17
C SER A 168 -13.19 -36.14 -0.55
N GLN A 169 -12.43 -35.24 -1.17
CA GLN A 169 -11.15 -34.76 -0.67
C GLN A 169 -11.37 -33.82 0.53
N GLY A 170 -12.47 -33.07 0.54
CA GLY A 170 -12.92 -32.26 1.67
C GLY A 170 -13.28 -33.08 2.92
N LYS A 171 -13.83 -34.30 2.76
CA LYS A 171 -14.13 -35.21 3.89
C LYS A 171 -12.88 -35.78 4.57
N SER A 172 -11.73 -35.81 3.88
CA SER A 172 -10.48 -36.37 4.42
C SER A 172 -9.63 -35.37 5.22
N LYS A 173 -9.96 -34.07 5.19
CA LYS A 173 -9.22 -32.99 5.86
C LYS A 173 -10.15 -31.93 6.44
N THR A 174 -11.01 -32.33 7.37
CA THR A 174 -11.83 -31.41 8.18
C THR A 174 -11.14 -31.01 9.49
N ASP A 175 -9.94 -31.55 9.74
CA ASP A 175 -9.16 -31.24 10.94
C ASP A 175 -8.44 -29.89 10.75
N PRO A 176 -8.81 -28.85 11.51
CA PRO A 176 -8.17 -27.55 11.39
C PRO A 176 -6.70 -27.57 11.82
N THR A 177 -6.23 -28.60 12.56
CA THR A 177 -4.84 -28.69 13.03
C THR A 177 -3.81 -28.82 11.91
N ILE A 178 -4.24 -29.24 10.71
CA ILE A 178 -3.42 -29.28 9.49
C ILE A 178 -2.96 -27.88 9.10
N LEU A 179 -3.77 -26.85 9.41
CA LEU A 179 -3.43 -25.46 9.16
C LEU A 179 -2.65 -24.88 10.35
N SER A 180 -1.56 -24.17 10.03
CA SER A 180 -0.69 -23.54 11.03
C SER A 180 -1.19 -22.18 11.54
N PHE A 181 -2.42 -21.78 11.19
CA PHE A 181 -2.97 -20.47 11.56
C PHE A 181 -3.42 -20.42 13.02
N ARG A 182 -3.21 -19.28 13.69
CA ARG A 182 -3.59 -19.10 15.10
C ARG A 182 -5.09 -19.24 15.34
N ASP A 183 -5.89 -18.83 14.37
CA ASP A 183 -7.35 -18.84 14.39
C ASP A 183 -7.93 -19.95 13.48
N ARG A 184 -7.16 -21.02 13.24
CA ARG A 184 -7.59 -22.18 12.44
C ARG A 184 -8.91 -22.79 12.90
N ASP A 185 -9.18 -22.76 14.20
CA ASP A 185 -10.41 -23.31 14.79
C ASP A 185 -11.66 -22.48 14.42
N LYS A 186 -11.48 -21.27 13.89
CA LYS A 186 -12.57 -20.43 13.35
C LYS A 186 -12.86 -20.71 11.88
N ILE A 187 -12.06 -21.52 11.19
CA ILE A 187 -12.29 -21.86 9.78
C ILE A 187 -13.46 -22.84 9.71
N THR A 188 -14.43 -22.54 8.83
CA THR A 188 -15.55 -23.47 8.61
C THR A 188 -14.98 -24.80 8.11
N PRO A 189 -15.30 -25.97 8.73
CA PRO A 189 -14.61 -27.22 8.45
C PRO A 189 -14.57 -27.62 6.96
N ARG A 190 -15.65 -27.34 6.22
CA ARG A 190 -15.73 -27.60 4.78
C ARG A 190 -14.69 -26.84 3.94
N PHE A 191 -14.16 -25.71 4.42
CA PHE A 191 -13.19 -24.89 3.68
C PHE A 191 -11.73 -25.23 3.99
N ILE A 192 -11.47 -26.08 4.99
CA ILE A 192 -10.11 -26.43 5.43
C ILE A 192 -9.30 -27.00 4.26
N PHE A 193 -9.86 -27.96 3.51
CA PHE A 193 -9.18 -28.55 2.37
C PHE A 193 -8.76 -27.52 1.31
N SER A 194 -9.66 -26.61 0.92
CA SER A 194 -9.34 -25.56 -0.05
C SER A 194 -8.27 -24.60 0.46
N ILE A 195 -8.36 -24.23 1.74
CA ILE A 195 -7.39 -23.33 2.37
C ILE A 195 -6.02 -24.03 2.50
N ASP A 196 -5.98 -25.32 2.84
CA ASP A 196 -4.75 -26.12 2.94
C ASP A 196 -4.03 -26.19 1.58
N ASN A 197 -4.74 -26.53 0.50
CA ASN A 197 -4.15 -26.58 -0.84
C ASN A 197 -3.64 -25.22 -1.32
N LEU A 198 -4.40 -24.15 -1.10
CA LEU A 198 -3.99 -22.79 -1.47
C LEU A 198 -2.84 -22.27 -0.58
N THR A 199 -2.74 -22.74 0.66
CA THR A 199 -1.61 -22.42 1.55
C THR A 199 -0.36 -23.19 1.13
N GLY A 200 -0.47 -24.50 0.86
CA GLY A 200 0.65 -25.34 0.41
C GLY A 200 1.22 -24.91 -0.95
N SER A 201 0.36 -24.42 -1.84
CA SER A 201 0.76 -23.81 -3.12
C SER A 201 1.22 -22.34 -3.01
N LYS A 202 1.25 -21.77 -1.79
CA LYS A 202 1.67 -20.40 -1.48
C LYS A 202 0.83 -19.30 -2.16
N VAL A 203 -0.40 -19.64 -2.58
CA VAL A 203 -1.36 -18.68 -3.11
C VAL A 203 -1.93 -17.82 -1.98
N ILE A 204 -2.26 -18.46 -0.85
CA ILE A 204 -2.72 -17.78 0.37
C ILE A 204 -1.63 -17.86 1.45
N SER A 205 -1.46 -16.75 2.15
CA SER A 205 -0.71 -16.66 3.40
C SER A 205 -1.60 -16.10 4.51
N GLY A 206 -1.19 -16.35 5.75
CA GLY A 206 -1.75 -15.68 6.92
C GLY A 206 -1.41 -14.18 6.93
N GLN A 207 -2.01 -13.46 7.88
CA GLN A 207 -1.70 -12.08 8.21
C GLN A 207 -0.41 -11.99 9.05
N GLY A 208 0.04 -10.78 9.37
CA GLY A 208 1.28 -10.54 10.12
C GLY A 208 1.33 -11.22 11.50
N ASP A 209 0.18 -11.53 12.09
CA ASP A 209 0.06 -12.24 13.37
C ASP A 209 -0.16 -13.76 13.23
N ASN A 210 0.05 -14.30 12.02
CA ASN A 210 -0.21 -15.70 11.65
C ASN A 210 -1.69 -16.12 11.79
N SER A 211 -2.63 -15.16 11.77
CA SER A 211 -4.06 -15.44 11.62
C SER A 211 -4.44 -15.60 10.14
N PHE A 212 -5.45 -16.42 9.85
CA PHE A 212 -6.10 -16.49 8.55
C PHE A 212 -7.19 -15.43 8.41
N ASN A 213 -7.90 -15.09 9.49
CA ASN A 213 -9.11 -14.25 9.52
C ASN A 213 -10.23 -14.77 8.60
N PRO A 214 -10.80 -15.96 8.88
CA PRO A 214 -11.69 -16.64 7.95
C PRO A 214 -12.97 -15.88 7.62
N GLN A 215 -13.58 -15.20 8.60
CA GLN A 215 -14.84 -14.45 8.41
C GLN A 215 -14.62 -12.99 7.97
N GLY A 216 -13.38 -12.51 7.92
CA GLY A 216 -13.10 -11.14 7.54
C GLY A 216 -13.45 -10.85 6.07
N PRO A 217 -13.97 -9.65 5.75
CA PRO A 217 -14.22 -9.26 4.38
C PRO A 217 -12.90 -9.14 3.60
N LEU A 218 -12.97 -9.32 2.29
CA LEU A 218 -11.87 -9.01 1.39
C LEU A 218 -12.09 -7.67 0.71
N SER A 219 -11.05 -6.83 0.69
CA SER A 219 -11.04 -5.69 -0.23
C SER A 219 -10.86 -6.15 -1.67
N ARG A 220 -11.28 -5.32 -2.63
CA ARG A 220 -11.13 -5.60 -4.06
C ARG A 220 -9.68 -5.85 -4.46
N ALA A 221 -8.75 -5.13 -3.85
CA ALA A 221 -7.31 -5.35 -4.00
C ALA A 221 -6.87 -6.73 -3.50
N GLN A 222 -7.32 -7.14 -2.30
CA GLN A 222 -6.99 -8.46 -1.76
C GLN A 222 -7.57 -9.59 -2.61
N ALA A 223 -8.82 -9.43 -3.07
CA ALA A 223 -9.46 -10.37 -3.98
C ALA A 223 -8.71 -10.50 -5.31
N MET A 224 -8.30 -9.38 -5.92
CA MET A 224 -7.55 -9.42 -7.18
C MET A 224 -6.17 -10.04 -7.00
N THR A 225 -5.45 -9.70 -5.93
CA THR A 225 -4.16 -10.35 -5.61
C THR A 225 -4.32 -11.85 -5.43
N LEU A 226 -5.39 -12.29 -4.77
CA LEU A 226 -5.70 -13.71 -4.59
C LEU A 226 -5.90 -14.41 -5.95
N LEU A 227 -6.71 -13.83 -6.84
CA LEU A 227 -7.00 -14.38 -8.17
C LEU A 227 -5.74 -14.44 -9.06
N VAL A 228 -4.99 -13.34 -9.16
CA VAL A 228 -3.75 -13.26 -9.96
C VAL A 228 -2.72 -14.29 -9.48
N ARG A 229 -2.52 -14.43 -8.17
CA ARG A 229 -1.60 -15.44 -7.61
C ARG A 229 -2.07 -16.86 -7.84
N GLY A 230 -3.37 -17.13 -7.66
CA GLY A 230 -3.95 -18.46 -7.89
C GLY A 230 -3.77 -18.91 -9.34
N LEU A 231 -3.95 -17.99 -10.28
CA LEU A 231 -3.77 -18.23 -11.71
C LEU A 231 -2.30 -18.23 -12.15
N LYS A 232 -1.34 -18.00 -11.23
CA LYS A 232 0.10 -17.87 -11.51
C LYS A 232 0.41 -16.80 -12.56
N GLU A 233 -0.38 -15.74 -12.58
CA GLU A 233 -0.15 -14.57 -13.43
C GLU A 233 0.75 -13.59 -12.70
N GLU A 234 1.61 -12.91 -13.45
CA GLU A 234 2.53 -11.92 -12.88
C GLU A 234 1.85 -10.56 -12.75
N PRO A 235 1.95 -9.86 -11.60
CA PRO A 235 1.45 -8.49 -11.50
C PRO A 235 2.19 -7.60 -12.50
N ILE A 236 1.49 -6.64 -13.10
CA ILE A 236 2.14 -5.68 -14.01
C ILE A 236 3.17 -4.87 -13.20
N GLN A 237 4.45 -5.01 -13.55
CA GLN A 237 5.52 -4.23 -12.93
C GLN A 237 5.39 -2.78 -13.38
N GLY A 238 5.43 -1.84 -12.43
CA GLY A 238 5.27 -0.43 -12.73
C GLY A 238 6.32 0.05 -13.73
N GLN A 239 5.93 0.19 -15.00
CA GLN A 239 6.70 0.97 -15.94
C GLN A 239 6.70 2.42 -15.44
N LYS A 240 7.90 3.01 -15.35
CA LYS A 240 8.06 4.46 -15.34
C LYS A 240 7.58 4.97 -16.70
N THR A 241 6.32 5.35 -16.82
CA THR A 241 5.87 6.13 -17.99
C THR A 241 6.12 7.62 -17.73
N PRO A 242 6.71 8.35 -18.70
CA PRO A 242 6.85 9.79 -18.63
C PRO A 242 5.47 10.44 -18.58
N VAL A 243 5.33 11.51 -17.79
CA VAL A 243 4.17 12.39 -17.79
C VAL A 243 3.87 12.82 -19.24
N LYS A 244 2.70 12.45 -19.75
CA LYS A 244 2.11 13.06 -20.94
C LYS A 244 0.59 13.21 -20.80
N THR A 245 0.21 14.49 -20.83
CA THR A 245 -1.04 15.18 -21.24
C THR A 245 -2.37 14.40 -21.26
N PRO A 246 -3.46 14.97 -20.69
CA PRO A 246 -4.70 14.28 -20.37
C PRO A 246 -5.63 14.05 -21.58
N SER A 247 -6.57 13.11 -21.45
CA SER A 247 -7.72 12.95 -22.35
C SER A 247 -8.86 12.16 -21.67
N PRO A 248 -10.15 12.40 -21.97
CA PRO A 248 -10.88 13.62 -22.32
C PRO A 248 -11.81 14.08 -21.17
N ASN A 249 -12.18 15.36 -21.20
CA ASN A 249 -12.97 16.07 -20.19
C ASN A 249 -14.33 15.44 -19.83
N PRO A 250 -14.72 15.44 -18.54
CA PRO A 250 -16.09 15.78 -18.18
C PRO A 250 -16.28 17.26 -18.50
N ALA A 251 -17.00 17.60 -19.59
CA ALA A 251 -17.27 18.96 -20.08
C ALA A 251 -16.16 19.98 -19.80
N SER A 252 -15.27 20.23 -20.78
CA SER A 252 -14.18 21.19 -20.63
C SER A 252 -14.70 22.57 -20.23
N LEU A 253 -14.68 22.89 -18.95
CA LEU A 253 -14.46 24.27 -18.54
C LEU A 253 -13.05 24.57 -19.03
N GLY A 254 -12.87 25.64 -19.82
CA GLY A 254 -11.63 25.94 -20.55
C GLY A 254 -10.42 26.22 -19.63
N GLU A 255 -9.55 27.15 -20.01
CA GLU A 255 -8.73 27.79 -18.98
C GLU A 255 -9.68 28.39 -17.92
N ILE A 256 -9.34 28.28 -16.64
CA ILE A 256 -10.13 28.93 -15.58
C ILE A 256 -9.18 29.78 -14.75
N GLN A 257 -9.56 31.02 -14.48
CA GLN A 257 -8.83 31.95 -13.63
C GLN A 257 -9.66 32.30 -12.41
N VAL A 258 -8.98 32.54 -11.29
CA VAL A 258 -9.62 33.08 -10.09
C VAL A 258 -9.71 34.60 -10.26
N VAL A 259 -10.91 35.14 -10.19
CA VAL A 259 -11.15 36.60 -10.21
C VAL A 259 -11.80 37.05 -8.91
N GLN A 260 -11.48 38.26 -8.49
CA GLN A 260 -12.10 38.88 -7.32
C GLN A 260 -13.07 39.97 -7.76
N GLU A 261 -14.29 39.92 -7.24
CA GLU A 261 -15.33 40.92 -7.50
C GLU A 261 -16.13 41.17 -6.22
N ASN A 262 -16.26 42.44 -5.82
CA ASN A 262 -16.99 42.87 -4.62
C ASN A 262 -16.58 42.11 -3.34
N GLY A 263 -15.29 41.76 -3.23
CA GLY A 263 -14.75 41.02 -2.08
C GLY A 263 -14.95 39.50 -2.10
N ALA A 264 -15.67 38.96 -3.08
CA ALA A 264 -15.83 37.53 -3.31
C ALA A 264 -14.93 37.04 -4.45
N PHE A 265 -14.53 35.77 -4.39
CA PHE A 265 -13.70 35.13 -5.41
C PHE A 265 -14.57 34.24 -6.29
N TYR A 266 -14.29 34.16 -7.59
CA TYR A 266 -15.03 33.34 -8.53
C TYR A 266 -14.06 32.64 -9.48
N LEU A 267 -14.46 31.50 -10.02
CA LEU A 267 -13.78 30.92 -11.18
C LEU A 267 -14.43 31.48 -12.44
N GLN A 268 -13.59 31.92 -13.38
CA GLN A 268 -14.02 32.51 -14.64
C GLN A 268 -13.25 31.89 -15.80
N ASP A 269 -13.93 31.63 -16.90
CA ASP A 269 -13.29 31.34 -18.17
C ASP A 269 -12.64 32.63 -18.72
N PRO A 270 -11.31 32.68 -18.93
CA PRO A 270 -10.61 33.88 -19.37
C PRO A 270 -10.92 34.24 -20.82
N SER A 271 -11.39 33.30 -21.64
CA SER A 271 -11.72 33.54 -23.05
C SER A 271 -13.11 34.14 -23.24
N THR A 272 -14.07 33.74 -22.40
CA THR A 272 -15.47 34.20 -22.51
C THR A 272 -15.86 35.19 -21.42
N GLY A 273 -15.07 35.30 -20.34
CA GLY A 273 -15.43 36.05 -19.15
C GLY A 273 -16.56 35.41 -18.34
N GLN A 274 -17.02 34.21 -18.71
CA GLN A 274 -18.14 33.55 -18.04
C GLN A 274 -17.71 32.95 -16.71
N LYS A 275 -18.48 33.22 -15.64
CA LYS A 275 -18.24 32.61 -14.32
C LYS A 275 -18.78 31.18 -14.27
N ILE A 276 -18.03 30.31 -13.60
CA ILE A 276 -18.45 28.93 -13.34
C ILE A 276 -19.50 28.94 -12.23
N THR A 277 -20.62 28.29 -12.49
CA THR A 277 -21.74 28.19 -11.55
C THR A 277 -21.71 26.90 -10.75
N TRP A 278 -22.38 26.88 -9.61
CA TRP A 278 -22.54 25.69 -8.77
C TRP A 278 -23.09 24.49 -9.55
N THR A 279 -24.06 24.70 -10.43
CA THR A 279 -24.72 23.64 -11.22
C THR A 279 -23.78 23.00 -12.25
N GLN A 280 -22.81 23.76 -12.75
CA GLN A 280 -21.77 23.25 -13.66
C GLN A 280 -20.67 22.49 -12.90
N SER A 281 -20.54 22.69 -11.60
CA SER A 281 -19.63 21.94 -10.73
C SER A 281 -20.31 20.68 -10.18
N GLN A 282 -19.56 19.61 -9.87
CA GLN A 282 -20.12 18.40 -9.26
C GLN A 282 -20.52 18.68 -7.78
N LYS A 283 -21.63 19.40 -7.57
CA LYS A 283 -22.10 19.87 -6.25
C LYS A 283 -21.08 20.75 -5.52
N GLY A 284 -20.47 21.70 -6.22
CA GLY A 284 -19.58 22.70 -5.63
C GLY A 284 -18.10 22.40 -5.67
N LEU A 285 -17.67 21.23 -6.13
CA LEU A 285 -16.26 20.89 -6.27
C LEU A 285 -15.82 21.05 -7.72
N VAL A 286 -14.74 21.82 -7.92
CA VAL A 286 -14.14 22.06 -9.24
C VAL A 286 -12.67 21.67 -9.19
N GLU A 287 -12.26 20.80 -10.12
CA GLU A 287 -10.88 20.35 -10.27
C GLU A 287 -10.27 20.98 -11.54
N LYS A 288 -9.04 21.50 -11.42
CA LYS A 288 -8.25 22.04 -12.55
C LYS A 288 -6.80 21.60 -12.40
N GLY A 289 -6.41 20.57 -13.17
CA GLY A 289 -5.11 19.93 -13.00
C GLY A 289 -4.93 19.47 -11.55
N ASP A 290 -3.86 19.94 -10.88
CA ASP A 290 -3.59 19.61 -9.48
C ASP A 290 -4.30 20.52 -8.46
N GLN A 291 -5.12 21.47 -8.90
CA GLN A 291 -5.85 22.37 -8.01
C GLN A 291 -7.31 21.96 -7.85
N VAL A 292 -7.83 22.18 -6.65
CA VAL A 292 -9.23 21.95 -6.30
C VAL A 292 -9.76 23.20 -5.63
N TYR A 293 -10.95 23.61 -6.07
CA TYR A 293 -11.67 24.75 -5.55
C TYR A 293 -13.06 24.29 -5.08
N LEU A 294 -13.57 24.97 -4.05
CA LEU A 294 -14.93 24.77 -3.56
C LEU A 294 -15.73 26.03 -3.81
N LEU A 295 -16.91 25.87 -4.40
CA LEU A 295 -17.87 26.93 -4.64
C LEU A 295 -18.87 26.97 -3.48
N ASN A 296 -19.59 28.07 -3.37
CA ASN A 296 -20.86 28.24 -2.68
C ASN A 296 -22.00 28.10 -3.72
N PRO A 297 -23.26 27.93 -3.28
CA PRO A 297 -24.40 27.86 -4.20
C PRO A 297 -24.54 29.07 -5.14
N ASP A 298 -24.07 30.25 -4.71
CA ASP A 298 -24.04 31.49 -5.52
C ASP A 298 -22.87 31.55 -6.53
N GLY A 299 -22.04 30.51 -6.60
CA GLY A 299 -20.86 30.42 -7.47
C GLY A 299 -19.58 31.03 -6.90
N SER A 300 -19.63 31.71 -5.75
CA SER A 300 -18.44 32.26 -5.10
C SER A 300 -17.55 31.17 -4.49
N LEU A 301 -16.25 31.38 -4.43
CA LEU A 301 -15.31 30.43 -3.85
C LEU A 301 -15.30 30.49 -2.31
N LYS A 302 -15.28 29.31 -1.69
CA LYS A 302 -15.13 29.15 -0.25
C LYS A 302 -13.82 28.46 0.10
N ALA A 303 -13.23 28.90 1.22
CA ALA A 303 -12.15 28.18 1.87
C ALA A 303 -12.76 27.24 2.90
N ASP A 304 -12.53 25.95 2.76
CA ASP A 304 -13.15 24.94 3.62
C ASP A 304 -12.38 23.62 3.57
N PHE A 305 -12.66 22.76 4.54
CA PHE A 305 -12.24 21.38 4.47
C PHE A 305 -13.09 20.61 3.47
N TYR A 306 -12.48 19.66 2.78
CA TYR A 306 -13.20 18.61 2.08
C TYR A 306 -12.52 17.27 2.30
N SER A 307 -13.28 16.20 2.08
CA SER A 307 -12.77 14.84 2.19
C SER A 307 -12.93 14.11 0.87
N LYS A 308 -11.88 13.39 0.48
CA LYS A 308 -11.84 12.52 -0.70
C LYS A 308 -11.06 11.27 -0.29
N ASP A 309 -11.63 10.09 -0.54
CA ASP A 309 -10.99 8.79 -0.25
C ASP A 309 -10.51 8.62 1.21
N GLY A 310 -11.33 9.06 2.17
CA GLY A 310 -11.01 8.98 3.61
C GLY A 310 -9.88 9.91 4.08
N LYS A 311 -9.35 10.76 3.19
CA LYS A 311 -8.34 11.77 3.48
C LYS A 311 -9.01 13.14 3.54
N THR A 312 -8.48 13.99 4.40
CA THR A 312 -8.96 15.35 4.61
C THR A 312 -8.00 16.33 3.97
N TYR A 313 -8.54 17.35 3.34
CA TYR A 313 -7.84 18.39 2.61
C TYR A 313 -8.44 19.75 2.99
N TYR A 314 -7.73 20.82 2.66
CA TYR A 314 -8.24 22.17 2.80
C TYR A 314 -8.00 22.95 1.52
N VAL A 315 -9.00 23.73 1.11
CA VAL A 315 -8.88 24.66 -0.01
C VAL A 315 -8.87 26.09 0.48
N ASP A 316 -8.08 26.91 -0.20
CA ASP A 316 -8.08 28.36 -0.11
C ASP A 316 -8.85 28.95 -1.29
N LYS A 317 -9.51 30.09 -1.08
CA LYS A 317 -10.35 30.74 -2.11
C LYS A 317 -9.53 31.19 -3.31
N GLU A 318 -8.27 31.58 -3.09
CA GLU A 318 -7.40 32.12 -4.13
C GLU A 318 -6.50 31.03 -4.72
N LYS A 319 -5.89 30.22 -3.83
CA LYS A 319 -4.77 29.33 -4.20
C LYS A 319 -5.17 27.88 -4.44
N GLY A 320 -6.44 27.52 -4.24
CA GLY A 320 -6.90 26.14 -4.36
C GLY A 320 -6.42 25.28 -3.19
N ARG A 321 -5.97 24.04 -3.46
CA ARG A 321 -5.56 23.12 -2.38
C ARG A 321 -4.33 23.64 -1.66
N VAL A 322 -4.39 23.61 -0.33
CA VAL A 322 -3.31 24.08 0.53
C VAL A 322 -2.27 22.98 0.78
N ARG A 323 -1.00 23.37 0.79
CA ARG A 323 0.16 22.58 1.26
C ARG A 323 0.85 23.34 2.39
N GLY A 324 1.58 22.62 3.23
CA GLY A 324 2.33 23.18 4.34
C GLY A 324 1.45 23.62 5.51
N TRP A 325 1.97 24.53 6.32
CA TRP A 325 1.30 25.10 7.48
C TRP A 325 0.14 26.01 7.08
N LYS A 326 -0.99 25.85 7.76
CA LYS A 326 -2.14 26.75 7.64
C LYS A 326 -2.78 26.95 9.00
N ASN A 327 -3.01 28.21 9.36
CA ASN A 327 -3.87 28.57 10.47
C ASN A 327 -5.32 28.63 9.98
N ILE A 328 -6.19 27.84 10.61
CA ILE A 328 -7.62 27.78 10.31
C ILE A 328 -8.35 27.94 11.65
N ASN A 329 -9.05 29.07 11.81
CA ASN A 329 -9.83 29.40 13.01
C ASN A 329 -9.00 29.28 14.31
N GLY A 330 -7.78 29.82 14.30
CA GLY A 330 -6.88 29.85 15.47
C GLY A 330 -6.17 28.53 15.77
N SER A 331 -6.39 27.49 14.96
CA SER A 331 -5.69 26.20 15.07
C SER A 331 -4.72 26.01 13.91
N LEU A 332 -3.52 25.50 14.21
CA LEU A 332 -2.53 25.16 13.17
C LEU A 332 -2.74 23.73 12.67
N TYR A 333 -2.76 23.61 11.35
CA TYR A 333 -2.82 22.36 10.60
C TYR A 333 -1.64 22.31 9.64
N TYR A 334 -1.33 21.10 9.19
CA TYR A 334 -0.31 20.88 8.19
C TYR A 334 -0.80 19.94 7.10
N PHE A 335 -0.56 20.32 5.85
CA PHE A 335 -0.97 19.58 4.66
C PHE A 335 0.27 19.07 3.91
N SER A 336 0.28 17.78 3.60
CA SER A 336 1.42 17.12 2.94
C SER A 336 1.83 17.88 1.68
N PRO A 337 3.12 18.20 1.53
CA PRO A 337 3.60 18.83 0.30
C PRO A 337 3.54 17.87 -0.90
N ALA A 338 3.52 16.56 -0.67
CA ALA A 338 3.50 15.56 -1.75
C ALA A 338 2.09 15.38 -2.33
N ASN A 339 1.06 15.38 -1.48
CA ASN A 339 -0.28 14.96 -1.88
C ASN A 339 -1.42 15.75 -1.25
N TYR A 340 -1.14 16.90 -0.62
CA TYR A 340 -2.11 17.81 0.00
C TYR A 340 -2.91 17.24 1.19
N ARG A 341 -2.73 15.98 1.56
CA ARG A 341 -3.50 15.38 2.66
C ARG A 341 -3.12 16.04 3.98
N MET A 342 -4.10 16.31 4.82
CA MET A 342 -3.88 16.78 6.18
C MET A 342 -3.17 15.71 7.01
N TYR A 343 -2.11 16.08 7.70
CA TYR A 343 -1.51 15.23 8.72
C TYR A 343 -2.37 15.24 9.99
N ARG A 344 -2.64 14.04 10.52
CA ARG A 344 -3.45 13.83 11.72
C ARG A 344 -3.07 12.54 12.41
N LYS A 345 -3.34 12.46 13.72
CA LYS A 345 -3.18 11.26 14.56
C LYS A 345 -1.75 10.68 14.52
N GLY A 346 -0.75 11.48 14.90
CA GLY A 346 0.63 10.97 14.96
C GLY A 346 1.69 12.04 14.82
N MET A 347 2.93 11.59 14.60
CA MET A 347 4.10 12.43 14.48
C MET A 347 4.52 12.44 13.03
N PHE A 348 4.72 13.64 12.51
CA PHE A 348 5.05 13.83 11.12
C PHE A 348 6.23 14.78 11.02
N SER A 349 7.21 14.38 10.24
CA SER A 349 8.13 15.29 9.60
C SER A 349 7.33 16.24 8.70
N THR A 350 7.67 17.52 8.76
CA THR A 350 7.15 18.60 7.93
C THR A 350 8.20 19.15 6.96
N GLY A 351 9.28 18.39 6.70
CA GLY A 351 10.40 18.85 5.89
C GLY A 351 11.47 19.53 6.75
N GLU A 352 11.12 20.64 7.41
CA GLU A 352 12.05 21.39 8.28
C GLU A 352 12.01 20.94 9.74
N GLY A 353 10.86 20.43 10.20
CA GLY A 353 10.66 20.05 11.59
C GLY A 353 9.86 18.76 11.77
N VAL A 354 9.62 18.40 13.02
CA VAL A 354 8.82 17.22 13.39
C VAL A 354 7.82 17.60 14.46
N TYR A 355 6.56 17.26 14.21
CA TYR A 355 5.43 17.75 14.98
C TYR A 355 4.41 16.66 15.27
N TRP A 356 3.67 16.85 16.36
CA TRP A 356 2.62 15.94 16.79
C TRP A 356 1.25 16.53 16.47
N PHE A 357 0.40 15.74 15.82
CA PHE A 357 -0.95 16.14 15.43
C PHE A 357 -2.02 15.26 16.07
N GLY A 358 -3.09 15.88 16.53
CA GLY A 358 -4.26 15.21 17.08
C GLY A 358 -5.08 14.47 16.01
N PRO A 359 -6.08 13.66 16.41
CA PRO A 359 -6.99 12.99 15.47
C PRO A 359 -7.77 13.94 14.55
N ASP A 360 -7.98 15.17 15.01
CA ASP A 360 -8.60 16.29 14.30
C ASP A 360 -7.63 17.02 13.36
N GLY A 361 -6.35 16.64 13.33
CA GLY A 361 -5.32 17.29 12.52
C GLY A 361 -4.72 18.56 13.14
N LYS A 362 -5.20 18.98 14.32
CA LYS A 362 -4.63 20.13 15.01
C LYS A 362 -3.26 19.80 15.57
N LEU A 363 -2.32 20.73 15.42
CA LEU A 363 -1.03 20.68 16.09
C LEU A 363 -1.22 20.54 17.61
N LYS A 364 -0.43 19.66 18.20
CA LYS A 364 -0.31 19.47 19.65
C LYS A 364 1.11 19.81 20.08
N THR A 365 1.23 20.47 21.21
CA THR A 365 2.50 20.80 21.86
C THR A 365 2.51 20.26 23.29
N GLY A 366 3.70 20.18 23.89
CA GLY A 366 3.87 19.68 25.26
C GLY A 366 4.33 18.23 25.31
N ASN A 367 4.10 17.60 26.45
CA ASN A 367 4.64 16.29 26.78
C ASN A 367 3.78 15.16 26.22
N ARG A 368 4.42 14.21 25.52
CA ARG A 368 3.76 13.05 24.94
C ARG A 368 4.55 11.76 25.23
N PRO A 369 3.89 10.70 25.76
CA PRO A 369 4.45 9.35 25.79
C PRO A 369 4.77 8.81 24.38
N GLY A 370 5.96 8.25 24.18
CA GLY A 370 6.43 7.62 22.95
C GLY A 370 7.04 6.23 23.19
N GLY A 371 7.14 5.43 22.12
CA GLY A 371 7.54 4.03 22.18
C GLY A 371 6.67 3.14 23.07
N ILE A 372 7.11 1.90 23.32
CA ILE A 372 6.35 0.88 24.08
C ILE A 372 6.17 1.25 25.55
N LYS A 373 7.17 1.88 26.16
CA LYS A 373 7.16 2.20 27.59
C LYS A 373 6.55 3.55 27.92
N GLY A 374 5.91 4.21 26.94
CA GLY A 374 5.27 5.50 27.14
C GLY A 374 6.24 6.59 27.61
N ARG A 375 7.46 6.61 27.07
CA ARG A 375 8.50 7.55 27.47
C ARG A 375 8.11 8.97 27.07
N VAL A 376 8.13 9.90 28.02
CA VAL A 376 7.68 11.27 27.76
C VAL A 376 8.73 12.07 26.99
N ILE A 377 8.31 12.64 25.85
CA ILE A 377 9.08 13.57 25.02
C ILE A 377 8.28 14.86 24.90
N TYR A 378 8.95 15.99 25.11
CA TYR A 378 8.37 17.32 24.87
C TYR A 378 8.35 17.65 23.37
N TRP A 379 7.24 18.20 22.87
CA TRP A 379 7.07 18.64 21.49
C TRP A 379 6.76 20.13 21.42
N ALA A 380 7.63 20.90 20.76
CA ALA A 380 7.40 22.32 20.49
C ALA A 380 6.55 22.54 19.23
N GLY A 381 5.99 23.75 19.10
CA GLY A 381 5.37 24.23 17.87
C GLY A 381 6.40 24.78 16.86
N PRO A 382 5.97 25.05 15.61
CA PRO A 382 6.86 25.51 14.55
C PRO A 382 7.39 26.92 14.79
N THR A 383 8.55 27.20 14.22
CA THR A 383 9.13 28.54 14.18
C THR A 383 8.38 29.45 13.21
N SER A 384 8.52 30.78 13.35
CA SER A 384 7.93 31.74 12.40
C SER A 384 8.37 31.48 10.96
N LYS A 385 9.64 31.08 10.76
CA LYS A 385 10.19 30.74 9.45
C LYS A 385 9.46 29.56 8.80
N GLU A 386 9.16 28.51 9.58
CA GLU A 386 8.43 27.36 9.04
C GLU A 386 7.00 27.72 8.63
N LEU A 387 6.35 28.63 9.38
CA LEU A 387 4.99 29.10 9.09
C LEU A 387 4.88 29.88 7.77
N GLU A 388 6.00 30.43 7.27
CA GLU A 388 6.06 31.09 5.96
C GLU A 388 5.97 30.10 4.79
N ASN A 389 6.19 28.80 5.04
CA ASN A 389 6.17 27.73 4.03
C ASN A 389 7.17 27.89 2.87
N ASN A 390 8.18 28.75 3.01
CA ASN A 390 9.19 28.98 1.97
C ASN A 390 9.98 27.71 1.59
N TRP A 391 10.09 26.76 2.52
CA TRP A 391 10.74 25.46 2.31
C TRP A 391 10.01 24.51 1.35
N LEU A 392 8.72 24.79 1.06
CA LEU A 392 7.95 24.06 0.04
C LEU A 392 8.54 24.24 -1.37
N GLN A 393 9.40 25.23 -1.56
CA GLN A 393 10.01 25.56 -2.83
C GLN A 393 11.53 25.39 -2.75
N GLY A 394 12.18 25.20 -3.90
CA GLY A 394 13.63 25.13 -4.02
C GLY A 394 14.14 23.86 -4.68
N PRO A 395 15.47 23.68 -4.75
CA PRO A 395 16.08 22.54 -5.44
C PRO A 395 15.64 21.22 -4.83
N ASP A 396 15.48 20.17 -5.63
CA ASP A 396 15.18 18.80 -5.16
C ASP A 396 13.91 18.65 -4.30
N GLN A 397 12.96 19.59 -4.38
CA GLN A 397 11.75 19.60 -3.55
C GLN A 397 11.00 18.26 -3.58
N ASP A 398 10.87 17.62 -4.74
CA ASP A 398 10.14 16.36 -4.89
C ASP A 398 10.86 15.20 -4.20
N LEU A 399 12.19 15.21 -4.22
CA LEU A 399 13.02 14.23 -3.49
C LEU A 399 12.90 14.44 -1.98
N ARG A 400 12.89 15.70 -1.52
CA ARG A 400 12.68 16.02 -0.10
C ARG A 400 11.30 15.59 0.38
N PHE A 401 10.26 15.82 -0.40
CA PHE A 401 8.90 15.39 -0.06
C PHE A 401 8.80 13.86 -0.01
N ARG A 402 9.50 13.16 -0.91
CA ARG A 402 9.58 11.70 -0.86
C ARG A 402 10.31 11.21 0.40
N GLY A 403 11.43 11.84 0.75
CA GLY A 403 12.15 11.55 2.00
C GLY A 403 11.29 11.73 3.25
N GLN A 404 10.51 12.81 3.29
CA GLN A 404 9.53 13.06 4.34
C GLN A 404 8.50 11.94 4.47
N GLU A 405 7.94 11.45 3.36
CA GLU A 405 6.97 10.34 3.40
C GLU A 405 7.62 9.03 3.85
N ILE A 406 8.90 8.77 3.53
CA ILE A 406 9.65 7.60 4.06
C ILE A 406 9.78 7.68 5.58
N ALA A 407 10.19 8.84 6.09
CA ALA A 407 10.31 9.09 7.53
C ALA A 407 8.95 8.95 8.25
N ASN A 408 7.91 9.53 7.65
CA ASN A 408 6.54 9.49 8.18
C ASN A 408 5.94 8.08 8.16
N TYR A 409 6.24 7.30 7.13
CA TYR A 409 5.85 5.89 7.07
C TYR A 409 6.46 5.11 8.23
N ALA A 410 7.78 5.23 8.46
CA ALA A 410 8.43 4.57 9.59
C ALA A 410 7.85 5.02 10.95
N ALA A 411 7.59 6.32 11.10
CA ALA A 411 7.03 6.92 12.30
C ALA A 411 5.62 6.40 12.64
N ALA A 412 4.83 6.03 11.63
CA ALA A 412 3.47 5.51 11.80
C ALA A 412 3.43 4.18 12.59
N PHE A 413 4.56 3.48 12.69
CA PHE A 413 4.69 2.21 13.40
C PHE A 413 5.31 2.36 14.80
N GLU A 414 5.39 3.58 15.34
CA GLU A 414 5.85 3.79 16.71
C GLU A 414 5.11 2.85 17.68
N GLY A 415 5.86 2.20 18.57
CA GLY A 415 5.34 1.29 19.58
C GLY A 415 5.38 -0.20 19.21
N ILE A 416 5.82 -0.58 18.00
CA ILE A 416 6.01 -2.02 17.70
C ILE A 416 7.19 -2.62 18.49
N PRO A 417 7.11 -3.90 18.92
CA PRO A 417 8.15 -4.56 19.72
C PRO A 417 9.50 -4.60 19.04
N PHE A 418 10.56 -4.55 19.85
CA PHE A 418 11.88 -4.89 19.33
C PHE A 418 11.96 -6.38 19.05
N LYS A 419 12.51 -6.73 17.88
CA LYS A 419 12.79 -8.12 17.53
C LYS A 419 14.14 -8.22 16.82
N TRP A 420 15.05 -9.00 17.39
CA TRP A 420 16.29 -9.36 16.72
C TRP A 420 15.98 -10.00 15.37
N TYR A 421 16.67 -9.54 14.32
CA TYR A 421 16.46 -10.01 12.94
C TYR A 421 15.05 -9.71 12.39
N GLY A 422 14.28 -8.82 13.02
CA GLY A 422 12.95 -8.41 12.56
C GLY A 422 13.02 -7.34 11.47
N PHE A 423 12.32 -7.56 10.35
CA PHE A 423 12.24 -6.66 9.20
C PHE A 423 10.79 -6.29 8.84
N ASP A 424 9.86 -6.55 9.76
CA ASP A 424 8.44 -6.40 9.52
C ASP A 424 7.85 -5.27 10.38
N LEU A 425 7.45 -4.19 9.70
CA LEU A 425 6.77 -3.05 10.33
C LEU A 425 5.26 -3.31 10.54
N SER A 426 4.75 -4.52 10.32
CA SER A 426 3.37 -4.86 10.66
C SER A 426 3.09 -4.74 12.16
N GLN A 427 1.81 -4.60 12.52
CA GLN A 427 1.40 -4.65 13.92
C GLN A 427 1.87 -5.98 14.55
N ASN A 428 2.75 -5.89 15.54
CA ASN A 428 3.42 -7.01 16.24
C ASN A 428 4.55 -7.73 15.49
N GLY A 429 4.83 -7.41 14.23
CA GLY A 429 5.90 -8.05 13.44
C GLY A 429 7.29 -7.92 14.08
N GLY A 430 7.49 -6.76 14.70
CA GLY A 430 8.65 -6.39 15.50
C GLY A 430 9.90 -6.17 14.66
N VAL A 431 10.68 -5.17 15.02
CA VAL A 431 11.86 -4.77 14.24
C VAL A 431 13.06 -4.50 15.14
N TYR A 432 14.23 -4.61 14.56
CA TYR A 432 15.44 -4.00 15.09
C TYR A 432 15.87 -2.87 14.15
N CYS A 433 16.89 -2.15 14.55
CA CYS A 433 17.32 -0.91 13.92
C CYS A 433 17.46 -0.93 12.40
N VAL A 434 18.29 -1.81 11.86
CA VAL A 434 18.51 -1.95 10.42
C VAL A 434 17.32 -2.55 9.69
N GLY A 435 16.48 -3.30 10.41
CA GLY A 435 15.23 -3.83 9.89
C GLY A 435 14.20 -2.73 9.64
N ASN A 436 14.11 -1.75 10.54
CA ASN A 436 13.33 -0.52 10.33
C ASN A 436 13.81 0.25 9.09
N ALA A 437 15.11 0.52 9.00
CA ALA A 437 15.71 1.19 7.85
C ALA A 437 15.38 0.46 6.54
N TYR A 438 15.61 -0.85 6.49
CA TYR A 438 15.32 -1.69 5.32
C TYR A 438 13.84 -1.69 4.96
N ALA A 439 12.94 -1.93 5.92
CA ALA A 439 11.51 -2.05 5.68
C ALA A 439 10.89 -0.74 5.19
N ALA A 440 11.29 0.40 5.80
CA ALA A 440 10.82 1.71 5.39
C ALA A 440 11.29 2.06 3.97
N HIS A 441 12.57 1.85 3.64
CA HIS A 441 13.09 2.15 2.29
C HIS A 441 12.49 1.22 1.23
N LYS A 442 12.34 -0.06 1.55
CA LYS A 442 11.71 -1.05 0.67
C LYS A 442 10.26 -0.67 0.34
N ALA A 443 9.50 -0.13 1.29
CA ALA A 443 8.12 0.32 1.05
C ALA A 443 8.03 1.42 -0.01
N PHE A 444 9.11 2.16 -0.23
CA PHE A 444 9.21 3.22 -1.25
C PHE A 444 10.04 2.78 -2.46
N GLY A 445 10.28 1.47 -2.64
CA GLY A 445 11.03 0.92 -3.76
C GLY A 445 12.53 1.25 -3.75
N ILE A 446 13.07 1.68 -2.59
CA ILE A 446 14.49 1.96 -2.44
C ILE A 446 15.17 0.70 -1.90
N THR A 447 16.18 0.24 -2.64
CA THR A 447 16.96 -0.93 -2.25
C THR A 447 18.17 -0.49 -1.44
N ILE A 448 18.23 -0.92 -0.19
CA ILE A 448 19.41 -0.85 0.67
C ILE A 448 19.78 -2.26 1.12
N PRO A 449 21.02 -2.51 1.60
CA PRO A 449 21.41 -3.84 2.06
C PRO A 449 20.43 -4.39 3.09
N GLY A 450 20.02 -5.65 2.93
CA GLY A 450 19.00 -6.32 3.71
C GLY A 450 19.42 -7.72 4.17
N PRO A 451 18.46 -8.57 4.61
CA PRO A 451 18.74 -9.89 5.20
C PRO A 451 19.52 -10.85 4.30
N LYS A 452 19.47 -10.65 2.98
CA LYS A 452 20.14 -11.50 1.99
C LYS A 452 21.60 -11.09 1.73
N ASP A 453 21.98 -9.89 2.16
CA ASP A 453 23.28 -9.29 1.87
C ASP A 453 24.29 -9.47 3.02
N ALA A 454 23.88 -10.13 4.10
CA ALA A 454 24.68 -10.36 5.30
C ALA A 454 24.25 -11.62 6.06
N ASN A 455 25.19 -12.34 6.65
CA ASN A 455 24.86 -13.42 7.58
C ASN A 455 24.48 -12.84 8.94
N LEU A 456 23.19 -12.57 9.14
CA LEU A 456 22.72 -11.90 10.35
C LEU A 456 23.22 -12.52 11.67
N ARG A 457 23.50 -13.83 11.71
CA ARG A 457 23.95 -14.53 12.93
C ARG A 457 25.45 -14.44 13.20
N LEU A 458 26.29 -14.28 12.18
CA LEU A 458 27.76 -14.32 12.31
C LEU A 458 28.26 -13.29 13.35
N HIS A 459 27.59 -12.14 13.41
CA HIS A 459 27.88 -11.08 14.38
C HIS A 459 26.67 -10.69 15.24
N LYS A 460 25.87 -11.68 15.66
CA LYS A 460 24.76 -11.49 16.62
C LYS A 460 23.78 -10.36 16.23
N GLY A 461 23.50 -10.20 14.94
CA GLY A 461 22.60 -9.18 14.39
C GLY A 461 23.26 -7.89 13.93
N TYR A 462 24.53 -7.68 14.24
CA TYR A 462 25.27 -6.46 13.87
C TYR A 462 25.95 -6.53 12.50
N GLU A 463 26.00 -7.70 11.87
CA GLU A 463 26.60 -7.82 10.55
C GLU A 463 25.88 -6.94 9.54
N LEU A 464 24.54 -6.92 9.55
CA LEU A 464 23.80 -6.08 8.63
C LEU A 464 24.00 -4.58 8.92
N THR A 465 24.17 -4.20 10.19
CA THR A 465 24.52 -2.83 10.56
C THR A 465 25.87 -2.45 9.98
N ARG A 466 26.86 -3.34 10.04
CA ARG A 466 28.16 -3.14 9.39
C ARG A 466 28.01 -2.99 7.88
N VAL A 467 27.29 -3.91 7.23
CA VAL A 467 27.12 -3.91 5.77
C VAL A 467 26.42 -2.63 5.30
N GLN A 468 25.32 -2.24 5.96
CA GLN A 468 24.66 -0.96 5.68
C GLN A 468 25.59 0.23 5.96
N TYR A 469 26.30 0.27 7.09
CA TYR A 469 27.22 1.37 7.41
C TYR A 469 28.34 1.53 6.37
N GLN A 470 28.98 0.42 5.98
CA GLN A 470 30.08 0.44 5.03
C GLN A 470 29.62 0.88 3.64
N ALA A 471 28.38 0.53 3.27
CA ALA A 471 27.77 0.97 2.02
C ALA A 471 26.99 2.30 2.13
N ALA A 472 26.96 2.96 3.30
CA ALA A 472 26.11 4.10 3.59
C ALA A 472 26.15 5.19 2.51
N GLU A 473 27.34 5.58 2.07
CA GLU A 473 27.55 6.61 1.04
C GLU A 473 26.87 6.26 -0.30
N LYS A 474 26.69 4.97 -0.62
CA LYS A 474 26.02 4.52 -1.86
C LYS A 474 24.51 4.76 -1.86
N PHE A 475 23.90 4.98 -0.70
CA PHE A 475 22.46 5.13 -0.56
C PHE A 475 22.06 6.35 0.31
N GLY A 476 22.94 7.35 0.40
CA GLY A 476 22.64 8.60 1.11
C GLY A 476 22.68 8.50 2.63
N GLY A 477 23.37 7.50 3.18
CA GLY A 477 23.56 7.34 4.61
C GLY A 477 24.60 8.31 5.18
N ILE A 478 24.27 8.96 6.29
CA ILE A 478 25.14 9.89 7.01
C ILE A 478 25.75 9.16 8.21
N ARG A 479 27.07 9.26 8.38
CA ARG A 479 27.80 8.63 9.50
C ARG A 479 27.95 9.62 10.67
N TYR A 480 27.85 9.12 11.90
CA TYR A 480 28.03 9.91 13.11
C TYR A 480 29.52 10.21 13.39
N PRO A 481 29.89 11.41 13.89
CA PRO A 481 29.04 12.56 14.20
C PRO A 481 28.43 13.17 12.93
N ALA A 482 27.09 13.18 12.88
CA ALA A 482 26.35 13.60 11.70
C ALA A 482 26.17 15.11 11.72
N ASP A 483 26.53 15.76 10.61
CA ASP A 483 26.17 17.16 10.38
C ASP A 483 24.70 17.24 9.95
N PHE A 484 23.81 17.38 10.94
CA PHE A 484 22.36 17.44 10.70
C PHE A 484 21.92 18.67 9.90
N SER A 485 22.78 19.67 9.70
CA SER A 485 22.47 20.79 8.80
C SER A 485 22.33 20.36 7.34
N LYS A 486 22.87 19.18 6.99
CA LYS A 486 22.82 18.60 5.64
C LYS A 486 21.85 17.41 5.54
N ALA A 487 21.21 17.02 6.63
CA ALA A 487 20.31 15.88 6.66
C ALA A 487 18.90 16.27 6.20
N TRP A 488 18.31 15.46 5.35
CA TRP A 488 16.91 15.55 4.94
C TRP A 488 16.08 14.45 5.57
N PRO A 489 14.78 14.69 5.85
CA PRO A 489 13.89 13.64 6.30
C PRO A 489 13.99 12.41 5.39
N GLY A 490 14.08 11.22 5.98
CA GLY A 490 14.30 9.96 5.25
C GLY A 490 15.75 9.49 5.26
N ASP A 491 16.72 10.38 5.46
CA ASP A 491 18.13 10.02 5.51
C ASP A 491 18.43 9.02 6.63
N LEU A 492 19.37 8.11 6.33
CA LEU A 492 19.81 7.08 7.26
C LEU A 492 20.99 7.58 8.10
N ILE A 493 20.79 7.67 9.41
CA ILE A 493 21.81 8.14 10.34
C ILE A 493 22.48 6.94 11.00
N PHE A 494 23.70 6.68 10.59
CA PHE A 494 24.52 5.58 11.06
C PHE A 494 25.39 6.00 12.23
N ASN A 495 25.42 5.17 13.27
CA ASN A 495 26.23 5.42 14.46
C ASN A 495 27.43 4.49 14.55
N TYR A 496 28.60 5.08 14.72
CA TYR A 496 29.87 4.42 14.96
C TYR A 496 30.36 4.71 16.39
N SER A 497 30.74 3.67 17.13
CA SER A 497 31.49 3.84 18.37
C SER A 497 32.64 2.83 18.40
N PRO A 498 33.89 3.30 18.50
CA PRO A 498 35.06 2.43 18.55
C PRO A 498 35.07 1.50 19.79
N ASN A 499 34.26 1.81 20.81
CA ASN A 499 34.13 1.00 22.03
C ASN A 499 33.16 -0.19 21.88
N PHE A 500 32.65 -0.46 20.68
CA PHE A 500 31.71 -1.54 20.42
C PHE A 500 32.34 -2.66 19.58
N TYR A 501 31.83 -3.90 19.73
CA TYR A 501 32.41 -5.13 19.18
C TYR A 501 32.79 -5.10 17.69
N LEU A 502 32.10 -4.31 16.86
CA LEU A 502 32.44 -4.11 15.43
C LEU A 502 32.61 -2.64 15.02
N GLY A 503 32.62 -1.70 15.97
CA GLY A 503 32.59 -0.27 15.67
C GLY A 503 31.23 0.26 15.18
N TYR A 504 30.37 -0.58 14.59
CA TYR A 504 29.06 -0.20 14.05
C TYR A 504 27.91 -0.63 14.95
N ASN A 505 27.05 0.31 15.32
CA ASN A 505 26.10 0.06 16.41
C ASN A 505 24.66 0.11 15.93
N HIS A 506 24.34 1.12 15.12
CA HIS A 506 22.96 1.50 14.98
C HIS A 506 22.66 2.36 13.74
N VAL A 507 21.40 2.35 13.27
CA VAL A 507 20.86 3.17 12.20
C VAL A 507 19.45 3.69 12.53
N GLY A 508 19.26 5.01 12.42
CA GLY A 508 17.96 5.67 12.53
C GLY A 508 17.52 6.31 11.21
N ILE A 509 16.22 6.57 11.05
CA ILE A 509 15.69 7.33 9.92
C ILE A 509 15.41 8.76 10.40
N TYR A 510 16.16 9.73 9.88
CA TYR A 510 16.01 11.13 10.26
C TYR A 510 14.62 11.66 9.88
N MET A 511 13.99 12.41 10.80
CA MET A 511 12.70 13.02 10.57
C MET A 511 12.77 14.55 10.44
N GLY A 512 13.78 15.20 11.03
CA GLY A 512 13.86 16.65 11.12
C GLY A 512 14.13 17.12 12.54
N MET A 513 13.93 18.42 12.78
CA MET A 513 14.20 19.04 14.08
C MET A 513 12.92 19.22 14.92
N ASN A 514 13.05 19.09 16.23
CA ASN A 514 12.04 19.59 17.18
C ASN A 514 12.72 20.39 18.30
N ASN A 515 12.54 21.71 18.29
CA ASN A 515 13.18 22.63 19.23
C ASN A 515 14.71 22.43 19.29
N ASN A 516 15.38 22.56 18.15
CA ASN A 516 16.83 22.34 17.97
C ASN A 516 17.35 20.94 18.32
N ARG A 517 16.46 19.95 18.44
CA ARG A 517 16.84 18.55 18.67
C ARG A 517 16.58 17.74 17.40
N PRO A 518 17.58 17.03 16.86
CA PRO A 518 17.37 16.12 15.74
C PRO A 518 16.55 14.91 16.19
N ILE A 519 15.46 14.66 15.48
CA ILE A 519 14.52 13.58 15.74
C ILE A 519 14.65 12.51 14.66
N TYR A 520 14.56 11.25 15.05
CA TYR A 520 14.58 10.10 14.14
C TYR A 520 13.72 8.97 14.67
N VAL A 521 13.39 8.04 13.76
CA VAL A 521 12.73 6.78 14.06
C VAL A 521 13.78 5.69 14.29
N HIS A 522 13.72 5.00 15.43
CA HIS A 522 14.69 3.96 15.82
C HIS A 522 14.07 2.87 16.70
N ALA A 523 14.41 1.61 16.43
CA ALA A 523 14.10 0.47 17.29
C ALA A 523 15.18 0.12 18.33
N THR A 524 14.85 0.22 19.63
CA THR A 524 15.71 -0.17 20.76
C THR A 524 15.21 -1.43 21.45
N LEU A 525 16.10 -2.22 22.08
CA LEU A 525 15.72 -3.41 22.87
C LEU A 525 14.66 -3.12 23.94
N LYS A 526 14.72 -1.93 24.55
CA LYS A 526 13.94 -1.59 25.74
C LYS A 526 12.54 -1.07 25.39
N ASP A 527 12.47 -0.21 24.37
CA ASP A 527 11.31 0.63 24.11
C ASP A 527 10.67 0.31 22.74
N GLY A 528 11.18 -0.70 22.03
CA GLY A 528 10.69 -1.04 20.69
C GLY A 528 11.05 0.03 19.67
N LEU A 529 10.26 0.13 18.60
CA LEU A 529 10.33 1.25 17.66
C LEU A 529 9.78 2.51 18.33
N MET A 530 10.61 3.55 18.38
CA MET A 530 10.27 4.83 18.99
C MET A 530 10.75 5.99 18.13
N ILE A 531 10.15 7.16 18.36
CA ILE A 531 10.61 8.43 17.80
C ILE A 531 11.31 9.20 18.91
N SER A 532 12.58 9.57 18.74
CA SER A 532 13.36 10.21 19.83
C SER A 532 14.54 11.05 19.33
N ASP A 533 15.23 11.74 20.27
CA ASP A 533 16.42 12.56 19.98
C ASP A 533 17.75 11.79 20.03
N THR A 534 18.80 12.31 19.37
CA THR A 534 20.01 11.53 19.03
C THR A 534 20.92 11.28 20.23
N ARG A 535 20.83 12.16 21.24
CA ARG A 535 21.54 12.00 22.50
C ARG A 535 21.02 10.78 23.23
N GLU A 536 19.72 10.50 23.12
CA GLU A 536 19.12 9.31 23.73
C GLU A 536 19.51 8.01 23.01
N MET A 537 19.71 8.04 21.69
CA MET A 537 20.38 6.96 20.93
C MET A 537 21.69 6.61 21.62
N ASN A 538 22.56 7.61 21.79
CA ASN A 538 23.93 7.42 22.24
C ASN A 538 23.99 7.06 23.74
N TRP A 539 23.18 7.72 24.56
CA TRP A 539 23.19 7.58 26.02
C TRP A 539 22.62 6.24 26.51
N ASN A 540 21.50 5.78 25.95
CA ASN A 540 20.90 4.49 26.36
C ASN A 540 21.71 3.30 25.83
N ILE A 541 22.31 3.44 24.64
CA ILE A 541 23.16 2.41 24.04
C ILE A 541 24.48 2.28 24.82
N GLY A 542 25.16 3.39 25.10
CA GLY A 542 26.48 3.39 25.74
C GLY A 542 26.54 2.80 27.17
N ARG A 543 25.50 2.97 28.01
CA ARG A 543 25.54 2.48 29.41
C ARG A 543 24.96 1.08 29.63
N ARG A 544 23.88 0.72 28.93
CA ARG A 544 23.15 -0.55 29.21
C ARG A 544 23.67 -1.72 28.40
N PHE A 545 24.03 -1.51 27.14
CA PHE A 545 24.65 -2.57 26.36
C PHE A 545 25.99 -2.95 26.95
N ASN A 546 26.78 -1.99 27.44
CA ASN A 546 28.03 -2.28 28.12
C ASN A 546 27.84 -3.17 29.36
N LYS A 547 26.77 -2.99 30.16
CA LYS A 547 26.50 -3.81 31.35
C LYS A 547 26.01 -5.23 31.05
N GLU A 548 25.06 -5.40 30.12
CA GLU A 548 24.58 -6.73 29.71
C GLU A 548 25.66 -7.50 28.91
N PHE A 549 26.50 -6.77 28.15
CA PHE A 549 27.64 -7.30 27.42
C PHE A 549 28.81 -7.70 28.32
N ILE A 550 29.15 -6.88 29.34
CA ILE A 550 30.16 -7.23 30.36
C ILE A 550 29.73 -8.48 31.14
N ARG A 551 28.44 -8.61 31.51
CA ARG A 551 27.90 -9.81 32.16
C ARG A 551 28.00 -11.07 31.29
N TYR A 552 27.87 -10.92 29.97
CA TYR A 552 28.01 -12.03 29.03
C TYR A 552 29.49 -12.43 28.82
N ASN A 553 30.39 -11.45 28.65
CA ASN A 553 31.83 -11.69 28.50
C ASN A 553 32.48 -12.24 29.78
N THR A 554 32.00 -11.87 30.97
CA THR A 554 32.48 -12.44 32.23
C THR A 554 32.07 -13.90 32.42
N ARG A 555 30.94 -14.34 31.86
CA ARG A 555 30.48 -15.74 31.94
C ARG A 555 31.18 -16.69 30.95
N GLN A 556 31.53 -16.21 29.75
CA GLN A 556 32.13 -17.06 28.70
C GLN A 556 33.65 -16.87 28.58
N ASN A 557 34.19 -15.68 28.86
CA ASN A 557 35.62 -15.35 28.72
C ASN A 557 36.31 -15.01 30.07
N LYS A 558 35.74 -15.41 31.22
CA LYS A 558 36.29 -15.15 32.58
C LYS A 558 36.86 -13.73 32.79
N GLY A 559 36.26 -12.72 32.15
CA GLY A 559 36.62 -11.32 32.37
C GLY A 559 37.98 -10.87 31.80
N ASN A 560 38.62 -11.61 30.90
CA ASN A 560 39.91 -11.19 30.34
C ASN A 560 39.83 -10.20 29.16
N GLY A 561 38.62 -9.79 28.75
CA GLY A 561 38.43 -8.69 27.78
C GLY A 561 38.97 -8.94 26.37
N GLN A 562 39.48 -10.14 26.05
CA GLN A 562 39.99 -10.43 24.73
C GLN A 562 38.85 -10.64 23.73
N ILE A 563 38.94 -9.89 22.63
CA ILE A 563 38.12 -10.03 21.42
C ILE A 563 38.61 -11.32 20.74
N PRO A 564 37.73 -12.27 20.35
CA PRO A 564 38.17 -13.45 19.60
C PRO A 564 38.78 -13.01 18.27
N ASP A 565 39.96 -13.53 17.93
CA ASP A 565 40.60 -13.27 16.65
C ASP A 565 39.69 -13.68 15.49
N VAL A 566 39.50 -12.76 14.55
CA VAL A 566 38.72 -12.97 13.33
C VAL A 566 39.61 -13.67 12.31
N PRO A 567 39.25 -14.84 11.77
CA PRO A 567 40.02 -15.45 10.69
C PRO A 567 39.94 -14.56 9.46
N THR A 568 41.08 -14.04 9.02
CA THR A 568 41.22 -13.42 7.71
C THR A 568 41.19 -14.52 6.64
N ARG A 569 40.18 -14.50 5.77
CA ARG A 569 40.23 -15.11 4.44
C ARG A 569 39.56 -14.21 3.43
#